data_AF-A0A432FV44-F1
#
_entry.id   AF-A0A432FV44-F1
#
_cell.length_a   1.000
_cell.length_b   1.000
_cell.length_c   1.000
_cell.angle_alpha   90.00
_cell.angle_beta   90.00
_cell.angle_gamma   90.00
#
_symmetry.space_group_name_H-M   'P 1'
#
loop_
_entity.id
_entity.type
_entity.pdbx_description
1 polymer ?
#
loop_
_entity_poly.entity_id
_entity_poly.type
_entity_poly.pdbx_seq_one_letter_code
_entity_poly.pdbx_strand_id
1 'polypeptide(L)'
;QLLGEELAYPYMVMTWKEKNRALFKWMDVQRWPILFIFSLIALVGIVNIISALAMIVLDKTRQIGILKSLGLPQGKLKQVFLAKGFIIGVAGAVFGSALALFLAWLQNHYKLITVPEDVYFMDFIPVDVNLAHVGIVIIVSVIFSVIAAIWPTIRAGKIQPAKALNYE
;
A
#
# COMPACT_ATOMS: atom_id res chain seq x y z
N GLN A 1 12.67 2.69 -36.19
CA GLN A 1 12.25 1.79 -37.27
C GLN A 1 12.41 2.44 -38.65
N LEU A 2 11.98 3.70 -38.85
CA LEU A 2 12.12 4.39 -40.14
C LEU A 2 13.56 4.58 -40.67
N LEU A 3 14.57 4.69 -39.79
CA LEU A 3 15.99 4.85 -40.17
C LEU A 3 16.67 3.56 -40.68
N GLY A 4 16.08 2.38 -40.47
CA GLY A 4 16.71 1.11 -40.85
C GLY A 4 16.60 0.78 -42.34
N GLU A 5 15.64 1.38 -43.04
CA GLU A 5 15.37 1.13 -44.47
C GLU A 5 16.18 2.05 -45.40
N GLU A 6 16.68 3.19 -44.91
CA GLU A 6 17.45 4.16 -45.73
C GLU A 6 18.97 3.94 -45.70
N LEU A 7 19.50 3.15 -44.77
CA LEU A 7 20.94 2.92 -44.65
C LEU A 7 21.40 1.70 -45.46
N ALA A 8 22.27 1.93 -46.44
CA ALA A 8 22.91 0.88 -47.22
C ALA A 8 23.97 0.11 -46.39
N TYR A 9 24.17 -1.16 -46.73
CA TYR A 9 25.21 -2.03 -46.17
C TYR A 9 26.58 -1.32 -46.20
N PRO A 10 27.38 -1.34 -45.12
CA PRO A 10 27.37 -2.29 -43.99
C PRO A 10 26.77 -1.75 -42.66
N TYR A 11 26.07 -0.62 -42.67
CA TYR A 11 25.61 0.00 -41.42
C TYR A 11 24.32 -0.66 -40.91
N MET A 12 24.33 -1.14 -39.65
CA MET A 12 23.13 -1.64 -38.96
C MET A 12 22.65 -0.61 -37.93
N VAL A 13 21.36 -0.31 -37.97
CA VAL A 13 20.71 0.53 -36.96
C VAL A 13 20.40 -0.33 -35.74
N MET A 14 21.16 -0.12 -34.66
CA MET A 14 20.85 -0.69 -33.35
C MET A 14 20.21 0.38 -32.47
N THR A 15 19.08 0.05 -31.87
CA THR A 15 18.48 0.90 -30.83
C THR A 15 19.31 0.82 -29.54
N TRP A 16 19.27 1.88 -28.71
CA TRP A 16 20.00 1.87 -27.43
C TRP A 16 19.55 0.71 -26.52
N LYS A 17 18.29 0.28 -26.65
CA LYS A 17 17.69 -0.83 -25.93
C LYS A 17 18.25 -2.18 -26.40
N GLU A 18 18.52 -2.34 -27.70
CA GLU A 18 19.17 -3.54 -28.26
C GLU A 18 20.64 -3.61 -27.85
N LYS A 19 21.34 -2.47 -27.82
CA LYS A 19 22.73 -2.40 -27.34
C LYS A 19 22.85 -2.80 -25.85
N ASN A 20 21.84 -2.47 -25.04
CA ASN A 20 21.81 -2.76 -23.60
C ASN A 20 20.79 -3.86 -23.23
N ARG A 21 20.55 -4.81 -24.13
CA ARG A 21 19.50 -5.83 -23.97
C ARG A 21 19.63 -6.63 -22.67
N ALA A 22 20.85 -6.88 -22.20
CA ALA A 22 21.10 -7.53 -20.92
C ALA A 22 20.50 -6.70 -19.75
N LEU A 23 20.86 -5.43 -19.61
CA LEU A 23 20.34 -4.57 -18.53
C LEU A 23 18.81 -4.51 -18.52
N PHE A 24 18.17 -4.29 -19.68
CA PHE A 24 16.71 -4.25 -19.76
C PHE A 24 16.06 -5.58 -19.41
N LYS A 25 16.62 -6.71 -19.89
CA LYS A 25 16.11 -8.03 -19.55
C LYS A 25 16.21 -8.31 -18.05
N TRP A 26 17.29 -7.86 -17.39
CA TRP A 26 17.46 -7.97 -15.94
C TRP A 26 16.48 -7.09 -15.17
N MET A 27 16.25 -5.84 -15.61
CA MET A 27 15.24 -4.95 -15.02
C MET A 27 13.82 -5.52 -15.11
N ASP A 28 13.46 -6.09 -16.26
CA ASP A 28 12.15 -6.71 -16.46
C ASP A 28 11.96 -7.96 -15.57
N VAL A 29 13.00 -8.76 -15.40
CA VAL A 29 12.99 -9.93 -14.50
C VAL A 29 12.86 -9.51 -13.03
N GLN A 30 13.55 -8.45 -12.61
CA GLN A 30 13.56 -7.99 -11.22
C GLN A 30 12.23 -7.35 -10.77
N ARG A 31 11.43 -6.84 -11.71
CA ARG A 31 10.18 -6.14 -11.40
C ARG A 31 9.13 -7.05 -10.73
N TRP A 32 9.03 -8.31 -11.13
CA TRP A 32 8.05 -9.25 -10.58
C TRP A 32 8.28 -9.60 -9.10
N PRO A 33 9.49 -10.01 -8.67
CA PRO A 33 9.81 -10.27 -7.27
C PRO A 33 9.52 -9.07 -6.35
N ILE A 34 9.87 -7.87 -6.80
CA ILE A 34 9.64 -6.64 -6.02
C ILE A 34 8.14 -6.46 -5.77
N LEU A 35 7.31 -6.51 -6.82
CA LEU A 35 5.87 -6.40 -6.70
C LEU A 35 5.27 -7.48 -5.78
N PHE A 36 5.77 -8.71 -5.89
CA PHE A 36 5.34 -9.82 -5.04
C PHE A 36 5.62 -9.54 -3.56
N ILE A 37 6.84 -9.15 -3.20
CA ILE A 37 7.22 -8.84 -1.81
C ILE A 37 6.37 -7.67 -1.27
N PHE A 38 6.24 -6.58 -2.02
CA PHE A 38 5.45 -5.42 -1.58
C PHE A 38 3.97 -5.79 -1.39
N SER A 39 3.40 -6.62 -2.26
CA SER A 39 2.02 -7.10 -2.10
C SER A 39 1.84 -7.95 -0.85
N LEU A 40 2.82 -8.77 -0.49
CA LEU A 40 2.78 -9.61 0.71
C LEU A 40 2.84 -8.75 1.97
N ILE A 41 3.72 -7.74 2.00
CA ILE A 41 3.79 -6.77 3.10
C ILE A 41 2.45 -6.03 3.25
N ALA A 42 1.86 -5.59 2.14
CA ALA A 42 0.55 -4.95 2.14
C ALA A 42 -0.54 -5.89 2.68
N LEU A 43 -0.53 -7.16 2.31
CA LEU A 43 -1.46 -8.19 2.81
C LEU A 43 -1.34 -8.35 4.33
N VAL A 44 -0.12 -8.43 4.86
CA VAL A 44 0.13 -8.50 6.31
C VAL A 44 -0.44 -7.26 7.01
N GLY A 45 -0.27 -6.08 6.43
CA GLY A 45 -0.86 -4.84 6.94
C GLY A 45 -2.39 -4.88 7.00
N ILE A 46 -3.05 -5.37 5.95
CA ILE A 46 -4.51 -5.54 5.91
C ILE A 46 -4.98 -6.49 7.01
N VAL A 47 -4.32 -7.65 7.16
CA VAL A 47 -4.64 -8.62 8.22
C VAL A 47 -4.47 -7.99 9.60
N ASN A 48 -3.44 -7.17 9.81
CA ASN A 48 -3.23 -6.48 11.07
C ASN A 48 -4.38 -5.51 11.41
N ILE A 49 -4.86 -4.74 10.42
CA ILE A 49 -6.04 -3.86 10.61
C ILE A 49 -7.28 -4.68 10.98
N ILE A 50 -7.51 -5.81 10.30
CA ILE A 50 -8.64 -6.70 10.59
C ILE A 50 -8.55 -7.20 12.04
N SER A 51 -7.39 -7.70 12.46
CA SER A 51 -7.14 -8.22 13.81
C SER A 51 -7.33 -7.15 14.88
N ALA A 52 -6.76 -5.96 14.67
CA ALA A 52 -6.90 -4.84 15.62
C ALA A 52 -8.36 -4.41 15.78
N LEU A 53 -9.09 -4.24 14.66
CA LEU A 53 -10.50 -3.86 14.71
C LEU A 53 -11.37 -4.97 15.31
N ALA A 54 -11.09 -6.24 14.99
CA ALA A 54 -11.79 -7.37 15.58
C ALA A 54 -11.59 -7.43 17.11
N MET A 55 -10.36 -7.20 17.58
CA MET A 55 -10.06 -7.14 19.01
C MET A 55 -10.81 -6.00 19.70
N ILE A 56 -10.85 -4.80 19.08
CA ILE A 56 -11.65 -3.67 19.60
C ILE A 56 -13.13 -4.03 19.70
N VAL A 57 -13.68 -4.77 18.73
CA VAL A 57 -15.08 -5.23 18.79
C VAL A 57 -15.29 -6.16 19.98
N LEU A 58 -14.39 -7.13 20.18
CA LEU A 58 -14.47 -8.10 21.27
C LEU A 58 -14.41 -7.42 22.64
N ASP A 59 -13.41 -6.55 22.85
CA ASP A 59 -13.24 -5.80 24.11
C ASP A 59 -14.42 -4.89 24.44
N LYS A 60 -15.13 -4.39 23.41
CA LYS A 60 -16.28 -3.49 23.57
C LYS A 60 -17.63 -4.19 23.41
N THR A 61 -17.68 -5.52 23.37
CA THR A 61 -18.92 -6.32 23.17
C THR A 61 -20.03 -5.93 24.15
N ARG A 62 -19.72 -5.78 25.44
CA ARG A 62 -20.69 -5.37 26.48
C ARG A 62 -21.24 -3.97 26.24
N GLN A 63 -20.37 -3.01 25.92
CA GLN A 63 -20.78 -1.63 25.62
C GLN A 63 -21.66 -1.56 24.37
N ILE A 64 -21.34 -2.35 23.34
CA ILE A 64 -22.16 -2.50 22.14
C ILE A 64 -23.53 -3.10 22.49
N GLY A 65 -23.58 -4.08 23.41
CA GLY A 65 -24.81 -4.66 23.92
C GLY A 65 -25.72 -3.64 24.62
N ILE A 66 -25.15 -2.81 25.50
CA ILE A 66 -25.86 -1.73 26.21
C ILE A 66 -26.40 -0.68 25.22
N LEU A 67 -25.58 -0.25 24.26
CA LEU A 67 -26.02 0.71 23.25
C LEU A 67 -27.15 0.14 22.39
N LYS A 68 -27.09 -1.15 22.04
CA LYS A 68 -28.17 -1.83 21.32
C LYS A 68 -29.45 -1.96 22.14
N SER A 69 -29.36 -2.23 23.46
CA SER A 69 -30.56 -2.26 24.31
C SER A 69 -31.20 -0.87 24.50
N LEU A 70 -30.40 0.19 24.39
CA LEU A 70 -30.88 1.58 24.35
C LEU A 70 -31.45 1.99 22.98
N GLY A 71 -31.51 1.08 22.00
CA GLY A 71 -32.10 1.33 20.68
C GLY A 71 -31.12 1.84 19.61
N LEU A 72 -29.81 1.70 19.79
CA LEU A 72 -28.83 2.09 18.76
C LEU A 72 -29.06 1.29 17.45
N PRO A 73 -29.34 1.95 16.32
CA PRO A 73 -29.55 1.26 15.05
C PRO A 73 -28.23 0.66 14.55
N GLN A 74 -28.31 -0.53 13.93
CA GLN A 74 -27.14 -1.22 13.39
C GLN A 74 -26.34 -0.37 12.39
N GLY A 75 -27.01 0.54 11.65
CA GLY A 75 -26.37 1.47 10.73
C GLY A 75 -25.38 2.43 11.40
N LYS A 76 -25.74 3.01 12.55
CA LYS A 76 -24.84 3.91 13.30
C LYS A 76 -23.63 3.16 13.85
N LEU A 77 -23.83 1.92 14.31
CA LEU A 77 -22.73 1.07 14.74
C LEU A 77 -21.75 0.80 13.58
N LYS A 78 -22.26 0.50 12.39
CA LYS A 78 -21.43 0.29 11.20
C LYS A 78 -20.63 1.54 10.80
N GLN A 79 -21.25 2.71 10.85
CA GLN A 79 -20.57 3.98 10.54
C GLN A 79 -19.39 4.24 11.47
N VAL A 80 -19.50 3.94 12.77
CA VAL A 80 -18.39 4.13 13.72
C VAL A 80 -17.19 3.25 13.37
N PHE A 81 -17.41 1.98 13.03
CA PHE A 81 -16.31 1.07 12.69
C PHE A 81 -15.69 1.37 11.33
N LEU A 82 -16.50 1.74 10.34
CA LEU A 82 -15.99 2.21 9.05
C LEU A 82 -15.19 3.51 9.18
N ALA A 83 -15.65 4.46 10.02
CA ALA A 83 -14.91 5.68 10.32
C ALA A 83 -13.57 5.38 11.00
N LYS A 84 -13.51 4.41 11.93
CA LYS A 84 -12.24 3.96 12.51
C LYS A 84 -11.29 3.39 11.46
N GLY A 85 -11.77 2.54 10.55
CA GLY A 85 -10.98 2.02 9.43
C GLY A 85 -10.45 3.13 8.52
N PHE A 86 -11.30 4.12 8.21
CA PHE A 86 -10.91 5.28 7.43
C PHE A 86 -9.83 6.13 8.13
N ILE A 87 -10.00 6.42 9.42
CA ILE A 87 -9.02 7.19 10.21
C ILE A 87 -7.67 6.46 10.25
N ILE A 88 -7.66 5.15 10.49
CA ILE A 88 -6.43 4.35 10.48
C ILE A 88 -5.78 4.39 9.09
N GLY A 89 -6.57 4.24 8.02
CA GLY A 89 -6.07 4.31 6.65
C GLY A 89 -5.47 5.67 6.29
N VAL A 90 -6.16 6.77 6.62
CA VAL A 90 -5.68 8.13 6.36
C VAL A 90 -4.43 8.44 7.17
N ALA A 91 -4.43 8.12 8.47
CA ALA A 91 -3.25 8.33 9.31
C ALA A 91 -2.05 7.53 8.79
N GLY A 92 -2.26 6.24 8.48
CA GLY A 92 -1.23 5.38 7.91
C GLY A 92 -0.70 5.89 6.57
N ALA A 93 -1.58 6.34 5.68
CA ALA A 93 -1.20 6.91 4.40
C ALA A 93 -0.39 8.21 4.55
N VAL A 94 -0.82 9.13 5.43
CA VAL A 94 -0.11 10.40 5.68
C VAL A 94 1.27 10.13 6.26
N PHE A 95 1.37 9.32 7.32
CA PHE A 95 2.66 9.02 7.94
C PHE A 95 3.58 8.22 7.00
N GLY A 96 3.03 7.25 6.27
CA GLY A 96 3.78 6.45 5.31
C GLY A 96 4.31 7.28 4.14
N SER A 97 3.48 8.15 3.56
CA SER A 97 3.90 9.04 2.48
C SER A 97 4.90 10.09 2.97
N ALA A 98 4.70 10.68 4.15
CA ALA A 98 5.65 11.63 4.72
C ALA A 98 7.02 10.98 4.96
N LEU A 99 7.05 9.77 5.51
CA LEU A 99 8.29 9.01 5.73
C LEU A 99 8.95 8.65 4.40
N ALA A 100 8.19 8.21 3.40
CA ALA A 100 8.72 7.87 2.08
C ALA A 100 9.35 9.09 1.37
N LEU A 101 8.68 10.25 1.42
CA LEU A 101 9.20 11.50 0.86
C LEU A 101 10.46 11.97 1.59
N PHE A 102 10.48 11.85 2.93
CA PHE A 102 11.64 12.19 3.73
C PHE A 102 12.85 11.31 3.38
N LEU A 103 12.65 10.00 3.23
CA LEU A 103 13.69 9.07 2.80
C LEU A 103 14.17 9.35 1.37
N ALA A 104 13.26 9.68 0.45
CA ALA A 104 13.62 10.06 -0.92
C ALA A 104 14.48 11.33 -0.95
N TRP A 105 14.11 12.35 -0.16
CA TRP A 105 14.90 13.57 -0.01
C TRP A 105 16.29 13.27 0.56
N LEU A 106 16.36 12.44 1.61
CA LEU A 106 17.63 12.06 2.23
C LEU A 106 18.55 11.31 1.25
N GLN A 107 18.01 10.36 0.49
CA GLN A 107 18.76 9.63 -0.52
C GLN A 107 19.28 10.55 -1.64
N ASN A 108 18.47 11.50 -2.12
CA ASN A 108 18.90 12.43 -3.16
C ASN A 108 19.95 13.44 -2.66
N HIS A 109 19.89 13.85 -1.39
CA HIS A 109 20.82 14.83 -0.82
C HIS A 109 22.15 14.20 -0.38
N TYR A 110 22.09 13.05 0.31
CA TYR A 110 23.26 12.41 0.90
C TYR A 110 23.81 11.23 0.08
N LYS A 111 23.11 10.82 -0.99
CA LYS A 111 23.50 9.70 -1.87
C LYS A 111 23.93 8.45 -1.11
N LEU A 112 23.17 8.11 -0.06
CA LEU A 112 23.51 7.04 0.90
C LEU A 112 23.70 5.67 0.23
N ILE A 113 22.90 5.40 -0.80
CA ILE A 113 23.04 4.21 -1.65
C ILE A 113 23.86 4.59 -2.89
N THR A 114 25.18 4.37 -2.82
CA THR A 114 26.10 4.41 -3.96
C THR A 114 26.07 3.08 -4.69
N VAL A 115 26.06 3.13 -6.01
CA VAL A 115 26.07 1.93 -6.86
C VAL A 115 27.40 1.86 -7.59
N PRO A 116 28.00 0.67 -7.75
CA PRO A 116 29.24 0.54 -8.52
C PRO A 116 29.06 1.11 -9.94
N GLU A 117 29.81 2.17 -10.26
CA GLU A 117 29.74 2.92 -11.51
C GLU A 117 30.01 2.04 -12.75
N ASP A 118 30.77 0.97 -12.56
CA ASP A 118 31.17 -0.01 -13.57
C ASP A 118 30.00 -0.83 -14.12
N VAL A 119 28.91 -1.00 -13.36
CA VAL A 119 27.74 -1.77 -13.77
C VAL A 119 26.55 -0.88 -14.14
N TYR A 120 26.36 0.24 -13.45
CA TYR A 120 25.15 1.06 -13.58
C TYR A 120 25.35 2.40 -14.30
N PHE A 121 26.58 2.76 -14.70
CA PHE A 121 26.91 4.00 -15.41
C PHE A 121 26.35 5.28 -14.74
N MET A 122 26.07 5.22 -13.43
CA MET A 122 25.55 6.33 -12.61
C MET A 122 26.16 6.24 -11.21
N ASP A 123 26.64 7.37 -10.68
CA ASP A 123 27.28 7.45 -9.36
C ASP A 123 26.28 7.23 -8.19
N PHE A 124 24.97 7.35 -8.46
CA PHE A 124 23.89 7.14 -7.50
C PHE A 124 22.56 6.86 -8.21
N ILE A 125 21.61 6.24 -7.51
CA ILE A 125 20.24 6.06 -8.01
C ILE A 125 19.41 7.30 -7.66
N PRO A 126 19.05 8.17 -8.62
CA PRO A 126 18.15 9.28 -8.36
C PRO A 126 16.75 8.75 -8.07
N VAL A 127 16.17 9.20 -6.95
CA VAL A 127 14.78 8.87 -6.60
C VAL A 127 13.89 9.98 -7.18
N ASP A 128 13.29 9.70 -8.35
CA ASP A 128 12.30 10.59 -8.94
C ASP A 128 10.92 10.33 -8.31
N VAL A 129 10.38 11.34 -7.63
CA VAL A 129 9.11 11.26 -6.93
C VAL A 129 8.02 11.90 -7.77
N ASN A 130 7.16 11.06 -8.33
CA ASN A 130 5.97 11.54 -9.02
C ASN A 130 4.79 11.68 -8.05
N LEU A 131 4.29 12.91 -7.88
CA LEU A 131 3.16 13.22 -6.99
C LEU A 131 1.87 12.47 -7.37
N ALA A 132 1.65 12.16 -8.65
CA ALA A 132 0.50 11.38 -9.08
C ALA A 132 0.56 9.94 -8.56
N HIS A 133 1.74 9.32 -8.55
CA HIS A 133 1.92 7.99 -7.97
C HIS A 133 1.71 7.99 -6.45
N VAL A 134 2.18 9.03 -5.75
CA VAL A 134 1.90 9.20 -4.31
C VAL A 134 0.39 9.30 -4.04
N GLY A 135 -0.33 10.10 -4.83
CA GLY A 135 -1.78 10.23 -4.72
C GLY A 135 -2.53 8.90 -4.92
N ILE A 136 -2.13 8.11 -5.93
CA ILE A 136 -2.70 6.78 -6.17
C ILE A 136 -2.47 5.86 -4.97
N VAL A 137 -1.26 5.84 -4.40
CA VAL A 137 -0.94 4.98 -3.25
C VAL A 137 -1.76 5.38 -2.01
N ILE A 138 -1.96 6.68 -1.76
CA ILE A 138 -2.80 7.17 -0.67
C ILE A 138 -4.26 6.70 -0.85
N ILE A 139 -4.82 6.87 -2.05
CA ILE A 139 -6.20 6.44 -2.31
C ILE A 139 -6.35 4.93 -2.14
N VAL A 140 -5.43 4.14 -2.72
CA VAL A 140 -5.45 2.68 -2.66
C VAL A 140 -5.30 2.18 -1.22
N SER A 141 -4.41 2.77 -0.42
CA SER A 141 -4.20 2.38 0.98
C SER A 141 -5.41 2.68 1.87
N VAL A 142 -6.06 3.83 1.67
CA VAL A 142 -7.33 4.14 2.36
C VAL A 142 -8.43 3.16 1.97
N ILE A 143 -8.58 2.86 0.66
CA ILE A 143 -9.56 1.87 0.18
C ILE A 143 -9.33 0.50 0.84
N PHE A 144 -8.09 0.01 0.84
CA PHE A 144 -7.77 -1.28 1.47
C PHE A 144 -8.05 -1.27 2.98
N SER A 145 -7.78 -0.17 3.67
CA SER A 145 -8.05 -0.03 5.11
C SER A 145 -9.56 -0.05 5.40
N VAL A 146 -10.37 0.59 4.55
CA VAL A 146 -11.83 0.57 4.67
C VAL A 146 -12.37 -0.84 4.37
N ILE A 147 -11.87 -1.50 3.31
CA ILE A 147 -12.25 -2.88 2.97
C ILE A 147 -11.94 -3.82 4.14
N ALA A 148 -10.75 -3.69 4.73
CA ALA A 148 -10.34 -4.45 5.92
C ALA A 148 -11.35 -4.26 7.09
N ALA A 149 -11.86 -3.04 7.28
CA ALA A 149 -12.81 -2.73 8.33
C ALA A 149 -14.23 -3.29 8.11
N ILE A 150 -14.60 -3.70 6.89
CA ILE A 150 -15.94 -4.22 6.59
C ILE A 150 -16.22 -5.52 7.36
N TRP A 151 -15.27 -6.45 7.37
CA TRP A 151 -15.45 -7.74 8.03
C TRP A 151 -15.74 -7.65 9.55
N PRO A 152 -14.93 -6.94 10.36
CA PRO A 152 -15.21 -6.77 11.79
C PRO A 152 -16.49 -5.96 12.03
N THR A 153 -16.80 -4.99 11.16
CA THR A 153 -18.05 -4.22 11.22
C THR A 153 -19.30 -5.10 11.10
N ILE A 154 -19.30 -6.04 10.16
CA ILE A 154 -20.41 -6.99 9.99
C ILE A 154 -20.53 -7.88 11.22
N ARG A 155 -19.42 -8.35 11.80
CA ARG A 155 -19.43 -9.16 13.02
C ARG A 155 -19.98 -8.40 14.23
N ALA A 156 -19.58 -7.15 14.44
CA ALA A 156 -20.12 -6.30 15.51
C ALA A 156 -21.64 -6.10 15.41
N GLY A 157 -22.14 -5.98 14.18
CA GLY A 157 -23.57 -5.88 13.88
C GLY A 157 -24.39 -7.10 14.34
N LYS A 158 -23.80 -8.30 14.35
CA LYS A 158 -24.48 -9.55 14.71
C LYS A 158 -24.50 -9.86 16.22
N ILE A 159 -23.82 -9.07 17.04
CA ILE A 159 -23.82 -9.25 18.51
C ILE A 159 -25.23 -9.04 19.06
N GLN A 160 -25.79 -10.06 19.72
CA GLN A 160 -27.12 -9.99 20.35
C GLN A 160 -27.00 -9.38 21.76
N PRO A 161 -27.88 -8.45 22.17
CA PRO A 161 -27.83 -7.83 23.50
C PRO A 161 -27.88 -8.86 24.64
N ALA A 162 -28.75 -9.87 24.51
CA ALA A 162 -28.90 -10.94 25.50
C ALA A 162 -27.62 -11.76 25.69
N LYS A 163 -26.86 -12.02 24.62
CA LYS A 163 -25.57 -12.70 24.72
C LYS A 163 -24.49 -11.79 25.27
N ALA A 164 -24.48 -10.50 24.90
CA ALA A 164 -23.48 -9.53 25.35
C ALA A 164 -23.56 -9.21 26.85
N LEU A 165 -24.73 -9.37 27.47
CA LEU A 165 -24.96 -9.15 28.90
C LEU A 165 -24.76 -10.41 29.76
N ASN A 166 -24.82 -11.60 29.14
CA ASN A 166 -24.56 -12.89 29.79
C ASN A 166 -23.08 -13.32 29.72
N TYR A 167 -22.18 -12.52 29.14
CA TYR A 167 -20.74 -12.76 29.23
C TYR A 167 -20.24 -12.36 30.63
N GLU A 168 -20.46 -13.26 31.58
CA GLU A 168 -19.52 -13.57 32.67
C GLU A 168 -18.80 -14.88 32.32
#